data_AF-A0AAW8Y0Q4-F1
#
_entry.id   AF-A0AAW8Y0Q4-F1
#
_cell.length_a   1.000
_cell.length_b   1.000
_cell.length_c   1.000
_cell.angle_alpha   90.00
_cell.angle_beta   90.00
_cell.angle_gamma   90.00
#
_symmetry.space_group_name_H-M   'P 1'
#
loop_
_entity.id
_entity.type
_entity.pdbx_description
1 polymer ?
#
loop_
_entity_poly.entity_id
_entity_poly.type
_entity_poly.pdbx_seq_one_letter_code
_entity_poly.pdbx_strand_id
1 'polypeptide(L)'
;MNTARFDWGEELHQTVVKSLATSFGLDFLLLEDNYGGDVNTIHNAREGVYASDAERQRYEQREGYDSHHYHSHENYIATNRAGKKAHEVGTLTDTYTGEKFAANDKKNLDHIIAAHEIHNDPGRILAECDGADLANDSSNLTFTNESLNKAKKAKTMDAFVQTLQEQHAVTTQEIARLRSQPTLSEQEQKQLNKLENKAAADFERMKEADKKARGKYNSTINQEYYTSSKFAKNVATATMNNAFRMGTRQMLGLVLAETWFEFRERIPVMFEKHRRSFDAGDFLQDAAEALRAV
;
A
#
# COMPACT_ATOMS: atom_id res chain seq x y z
N MET A 1 7.23 40.09 5.42
CA MET A 1 6.43 39.47 6.48
C MET A 1 6.14 38.05 6.06
N ASN A 2 6.75 37.08 6.72
CA ASN A 2 6.52 35.67 6.44
C ASN A 2 5.20 35.31 7.14
N THR A 3 4.08 35.33 6.42
CA THR A 3 2.82 34.82 6.94
C THR A 3 2.97 33.31 7.06
N ALA A 4 3.37 32.84 8.24
CA ALA A 4 3.33 31.43 8.58
C ALA A 4 1.90 30.95 8.29
N ARG A 5 1.75 30.13 7.26
CA ARG A 5 0.47 29.58 6.86
C ARG A 5 0.04 28.63 7.98
N PHE A 6 -1.03 28.97 8.68
CA PHE A 6 -1.61 28.13 9.73
C PHE A 6 -2.05 26.79 9.10
N ASP A 7 -1.48 25.70 9.59
CA ASP A 7 -1.77 24.35 9.10
C ASP A 7 -2.91 23.74 9.90
N TRP A 8 -4.14 23.97 9.41
CA TRP A 8 -5.36 23.43 10.01
C TRP A 8 -5.37 21.90 10.09
N GLY A 9 -4.64 21.20 9.20
CA GLY A 9 -4.55 19.75 9.21
C GLY A 9 -3.72 19.25 10.38
N GLU A 10 -2.58 19.91 10.63
CA GLU A 10 -1.72 19.60 11.77
C GLU A 10 -2.41 19.94 13.10
N GLU A 11 -3.08 21.09 13.19
CA GLU A 11 -3.80 21.50 14.40
C GLU A 11 -4.97 20.58 14.74
N LEU A 12 -5.71 20.12 13.72
CA LEU A 12 -6.76 19.11 13.89
C LEU A 12 -6.17 17.79 14.37
N HIS A 13 -5.04 17.36 13.79
CA HIS A 13 -4.32 16.16 14.21
C HIS A 13 -3.89 16.25 15.68
N GLN A 14 -3.20 17.32 16.07
CA GLN A 14 -2.78 17.55 17.46
C GLN A 14 -3.98 17.56 18.42
N THR A 15 -5.10 18.19 18.02
CA THR A 15 -6.31 18.23 18.83
C THR A 15 -6.91 16.84 19.05
N VAL A 16 -7.02 16.03 17.99
CA VAL A 16 -7.57 14.67 18.08
C VAL A 16 -6.63 13.77 18.88
N VAL A 17 -5.33 13.78 18.60
CA VAL A 17 -4.32 12.99 19.33
C VAL A 17 -4.32 13.34 20.82
N LYS A 18 -4.31 14.63 21.16
CA LYS A 18 -4.38 15.09 22.57
C LYS A 18 -5.69 14.68 23.24
N SER A 19 -6.81 14.74 22.51
CA SER A 19 -8.11 14.28 23.02
C SER A 19 -8.13 12.79 23.25
N LEU A 20 -7.51 12.01 22.36
CA LEU A 20 -7.37 10.56 22.50
C LEU A 20 -6.48 10.21 23.70
N ALA A 21 -5.31 10.83 23.82
CA ALA A 21 -4.42 10.67 24.95
C ALA A 21 -5.11 10.97 26.29
N THR A 22 -5.73 12.14 26.40
CA THR A 22 -6.37 12.58 27.65
C THR A 22 -7.63 11.77 27.99
N SER A 23 -8.48 11.49 27.00
CA SER A 23 -9.79 10.85 27.24
C SER A 23 -9.68 9.35 27.38
N PHE A 24 -8.70 8.74 26.73
CA PHE A 24 -8.52 7.30 26.70
C PHE A 24 -7.27 6.84 27.44
N GLY A 25 -6.46 7.72 28.01
CA GLY A 25 -5.24 7.35 28.74
C GLY A 25 -4.13 6.85 27.81
N LEU A 26 -4.14 7.31 26.56
CA LEU A 26 -3.14 6.98 25.54
C LEU A 26 -1.98 7.96 25.57
N ASP A 27 -1.41 8.18 26.76
CA ASP A 27 -0.29 9.11 26.93
C ASP A 27 0.92 8.70 26.10
N PHE A 28 1.03 7.43 25.70
CA PHE A 28 2.02 6.98 24.72
C PHE A 28 1.84 7.58 23.32
N LEU A 29 0.65 8.05 22.92
CA LEU A 29 0.51 8.82 21.68
C LEU A 29 1.21 10.19 21.76
N LEU A 30 1.52 10.65 22.98
CA LEU A 30 2.23 11.91 23.25
C LEU A 30 3.69 11.68 23.66
N LEU A 31 4.11 10.43 23.86
CA LEU A 31 5.43 10.03 24.32
C LEU A 31 6.01 9.03 23.31
N GLU A 32 7.15 9.34 22.70
CA GLU A 32 7.79 8.47 21.69
C GLU A 32 8.20 7.07 22.21
N ASP A 33 8.06 6.78 23.51
CA ASP A 33 8.77 5.70 24.22
C ASP A 33 7.92 4.58 24.83
N ASN A 34 6.63 4.43 24.51
CA ASN A 34 5.84 3.27 25.00
C ASN A 34 5.07 2.58 23.88
N TYR A 35 5.73 1.67 23.17
CA TYR A 35 5.10 0.87 22.11
C TYR A 35 4.38 -0.35 22.69
N GLY A 36 3.11 -0.55 22.32
CA GLY A 36 2.52 -1.90 22.25
C GLY A 36 1.14 -2.12 22.86
N GLY A 37 0.73 -1.38 23.90
CA GLY A 37 -0.56 -1.58 24.59
C GLY A 37 -0.84 -3.02 25.04
N ASP A 38 -2.02 -3.28 25.59
CA ASP A 38 -2.43 -4.64 26.00
C ASP A 38 -3.14 -5.43 24.89
N VAL A 39 -3.24 -4.86 23.69
CA VAL A 39 -3.97 -5.45 22.56
C VAL A 39 -3.11 -5.36 21.31
N ASN A 40 -3.05 -6.45 20.55
CA ASN A 40 -2.37 -6.44 19.26
C ASN A 40 -3.11 -5.53 18.29
N THR A 41 -2.38 -4.66 17.60
CA THR A 41 -2.92 -3.88 16.49
C THR A 41 -2.11 -4.10 15.22
N ILE A 42 -2.71 -3.79 14.06
CA ILE A 42 -2.06 -3.96 12.75
C ILE A 42 -0.79 -3.12 12.67
N HIS A 43 -0.86 -1.87 13.15
CA HIS A 43 0.30 -0.98 13.19
C HIS A 43 1.43 -1.56 14.05
N ASN A 44 1.13 -1.92 15.31
CA ASN A 44 2.15 -2.45 16.23
C ASN A 44 2.76 -3.76 15.70
N ALA A 45 1.95 -4.67 15.14
CA ALA A 45 2.44 -5.91 14.58
C ALA A 45 3.42 -5.68 13.41
N ARG A 46 3.17 -4.68 12.57
CA ARG A 46 4.06 -4.29 11.46
C ARG A 46 5.40 -3.73 11.95
N GLU A 47 5.40 -3.08 13.11
CA GLU A 47 6.61 -2.65 13.82
C GLU A 47 7.27 -3.78 14.66
N GLY A 48 6.71 -5.00 14.61
CA GLY A 48 7.22 -6.16 15.35
C GLY A 48 6.84 -6.18 16.83
N VAL A 49 5.92 -5.33 17.26
CA VAL A 49 5.44 -5.22 18.63
C VAL A 49 4.11 -5.96 18.77
N TYR A 50 4.07 -6.96 19.66
CA TYR A 50 2.90 -7.77 19.92
C TYR A 50 2.54 -7.72 21.41
N ALA A 51 1.26 -7.52 21.71
CA ALA A 51 0.73 -7.63 23.06
C ALA A 51 0.64 -9.08 23.54
N SER A 52 0.65 -10.05 22.63
CA SER A 52 0.62 -11.48 22.97
C SER A 52 1.73 -12.28 22.29
N ASP A 53 2.42 -13.12 23.05
CA ASP A 53 3.44 -14.05 22.52
C ASP A 53 2.87 -15.00 21.46
N ALA A 54 1.60 -15.39 21.57
CA ALA A 54 0.95 -16.29 20.62
C ALA A 54 0.89 -15.69 19.20
N GLU A 55 0.49 -14.42 19.06
CA GLU A 55 0.47 -13.76 17.75
C GLU A 55 1.88 -13.52 17.18
N ARG A 56 2.86 -13.19 18.05
CA ARG A 56 4.27 -13.10 17.62
C ARG A 56 4.74 -14.45 17.05
N GLN A 57 4.51 -15.54 17.78
CA GLN A 57 4.88 -16.89 17.34
C GLN A 57 4.16 -17.29 16.05
N ARG A 58 2.88 -16.94 15.91
CA ARG A 58 2.12 -17.21 14.68
C ARG A 58 2.73 -16.53 13.45
N TYR A 59 3.25 -15.30 13.61
CA TYR A 59 3.99 -14.64 12.54
C TYR A 59 5.35 -15.28 12.27
N GLU A 60 6.11 -15.61 13.31
CA GLU A 60 7.42 -16.26 13.20
C GLU A 60 7.35 -17.65 12.56
N GLN A 61 6.27 -18.39 12.82
CA GLN A 61 6.02 -19.75 12.34
C GLN A 61 5.18 -19.80 11.06
N ARG A 62 4.92 -18.65 10.43
CA ARG A 62 4.18 -18.60 9.16
C ARG A 62 4.86 -19.47 8.10
N GLU A 63 4.06 -19.97 7.17
CA GLU A 63 4.55 -20.78 6.06
C GLU A 63 5.54 -20.00 5.19
N GLY A 64 6.39 -20.73 4.46
CA GLY A 64 7.29 -20.12 3.50
C GLY A 64 6.53 -19.60 2.26
N TYR A 65 7.05 -18.53 1.65
CA TYR A 65 6.47 -17.99 0.42
C TYR A 65 6.54 -19.00 -0.73
N ASP A 66 5.37 -19.39 -1.24
CA ASP A 66 5.24 -20.17 -2.48
C ASP A 66 4.70 -19.30 -3.62
N SER A 67 5.55 -18.97 -4.59
CA SER A 67 5.13 -18.19 -5.75
C SER A 67 4.04 -18.87 -6.59
N HIS A 68 3.98 -20.20 -6.61
CA HIS A 68 2.99 -20.93 -7.41
C HIS A 68 1.57 -20.69 -6.87
N HIS A 69 1.39 -20.76 -5.54
CA HIS A 69 0.12 -20.47 -4.87
C HIS A 69 -0.49 -19.13 -5.35
N TYR A 70 0.31 -18.07 -5.41
CA TYR A 70 -0.15 -16.74 -5.83
C TYR A 70 -0.48 -16.64 -7.33
N HIS A 71 0.28 -17.30 -8.21
CA HIS A 71 0.11 -17.19 -9.67
C HIS A 71 -0.90 -18.21 -10.24
N SER A 72 -1.26 -19.23 -9.45
CA SER A 72 -2.32 -20.19 -9.79
C SER A 72 -3.72 -19.70 -9.43
N HIS A 73 -3.83 -18.54 -8.77
CA HIS A 73 -5.09 -17.93 -8.36
C HIS A 73 -6.00 -17.59 -9.55
N GLU A 74 -7.30 -17.80 -9.40
CA GLU A 74 -8.28 -17.63 -10.49
C GLU A 74 -8.29 -16.20 -11.06
N ASN A 75 -8.23 -15.18 -10.20
CA ASN A 75 -8.17 -13.77 -10.62
C ASN A 75 -6.90 -13.45 -11.42
N TYR A 76 -5.76 -14.04 -11.07
CA TYR A 76 -4.51 -13.86 -11.83
C TYR A 76 -4.64 -14.41 -13.25
N ILE A 77 -5.22 -15.61 -13.37
CA ILE A 77 -5.45 -16.29 -14.64
C ILE A 77 -6.48 -15.53 -15.48
N ALA A 78 -7.60 -15.12 -14.87
CA ALA A 78 -8.66 -14.37 -15.53
C ALA A 78 -8.16 -13.01 -16.04
N THR A 79 -7.41 -12.28 -15.22
CA THR A 79 -6.84 -10.97 -15.59
C THR A 79 -5.84 -11.11 -16.74
N ASN A 80 -4.97 -12.13 -16.71
CA ASN A 80 -4.07 -12.44 -17.83
C ASN A 80 -4.82 -12.72 -19.14
N ARG A 81 -5.92 -13.49 -19.08
CA ARG A 81 -6.76 -13.78 -20.26
C ARG A 81 -7.42 -12.51 -20.80
N ALA A 82 -7.94 -11.65 -19.93
CA ALA A 82 -8.55 -10.37 -20.31
C ALA A 82 -7.52 -9.42 -20.94
N GLY A 83 -6.35 -9.27 -20.32
CA GLY A 83 -5.27 -8.43 -20.84
C GLY A 83 -4.70 -8.93 -22.17
N LYS A 84 -4.63 -10.25 -22.38
CA LYS A 84 -4.26 -10.81 -23.69
C LYS A 84 -5.22 -10.34 -24.79
N LYS A 85 -6.53 -10.42 -24.56
CA LYS A 85 -7.54 -9.92 -25.52
C LYS A 85 -7.40 -8.42 -25.76
N ALA A 86 -7.22 -7.64 -24.69
CA ALA A 86 -7.02 -6.18 -24.80
C ALA A 86 -5.76 -5.81 -25.58
N HIS A 87 -4.69 -6.59 -25.46
CA HIS A 87 -3.45 -6.39 -26.22
C HIS A 87 -3.64 -6.72 -27.70
N GLU A 88 -4.32 -7.82 -28.03
CA GLU A 88 -4.64 -8.22 -29.41
C GLU A 88 -5.44 -7.15 -30.17
N VAL A 89 -6.32 -6.41 -29.49
CA VAL A 89 -7.12 -5.32 -30.09
C VAL A 89 -6.48 -3.93 -29.90
N GLY A 90 -5.26 -3.84 -29.36
CA GLY A 90 -4.50 -2.58 -29.23
C GLY A 90 -5.05 -1.59 -28.20
N THR A 91 -5.80 -2.07 -27.20
CA THR A 91 -6.39 -1.22 -26.13
C THR A 91 -5.68 -1.36 -24.79
N LEU A 92 -4.75 -2.30 -24.65
CA LEU A 92 -4.01 -2.48 -23.40
C LEU A 92 -2.98 -1.34 -23.22
N THR A 93 -3.00 -0.72 -22.03
CA THR A 93 -2.08 0.34 -21.62
C THR A 93 -1.16 -0.18 -20.52
N ASP A 94 0.12 0.15 -20.58
CA ASP A 94 1.08 -0.06 -19.50
C ASP A 94 0.81 0.95 -18.40
N THR A 95 0.47 0.48 -17.21
CA THR A 95 0.12 1.39 -16.10
C THR A 95 1.29 2.26 -15.67
N TYR A 96 2.51 1.71 -15.70
CA TYR A 96 3.71 2.39 -15.19
C TYR A 96 4.31 3.40 -16.16
N THR A 97 3.97 3.33 -17.45
CA THR A 97 4.43 4.33 -18.44
C THR A 97 3.28 5.20 -18.96
N GLY A 98 2.04 4.70 -18.91
CA GLY A 98 0.87 5.34 -19.51
C GLY A 98 0.72 5.09 -21.02
N GLU A 99 1.69 4.41 -21.64
CA GLU A 99 1.72 4.14 -23.07
C GLU A 99 0.88 2.91 -23.44
N LYS A 100 0.34 2.89 -24.65
CA LYS A 100 -0.31 1.67 -25.19
C LYS A 100 0.74 0.66 -25.60
N PHE A 101 0.50 -0.62 -25.31
CA PHE A 101 1.36 -1.68 -25.81
C PHE A 101 1.24 -1.80 -27.33
N ALA A 102 2.37 -1.82 -28.04
CA ALA A 102 2.44 -2.19 -29.43
C ALA A 102 2.20 -3.70 -29.60
N ALA A 103 1.81 -4.13 -30.80
CA ALA A 103 1.45 -5.54 -31.07
C ALA A 103 2.54 -6.55 -30.70
N ASN A 104 3.83 -6.16 -30.83
CA ASN A 104 4.98 -7.02 -30.55
C ASN A 104 5.57 -6.83 -29.13
N ASP A 105 4.98 -5.97 -28.30
CA ASP A 105 5.49 -5.72 -26.96
C ASP A 105 5.29 -6.92 -26.04
N LYS A 106 6.31 -7.18 -25.21
CA LYS A 106 6.22 -8.17 -24.15
C LYS A 106 5.71 -7.50 -22.88
N LYS A 107 4.57 -7.98 -22.40
CA LYS A 107 3.88 -7.55 -21.19
C LYS A 107 3.78 -8.68 -20.19
N ASN A 108 3.83 -8.31 -18.91
CA ASN A 108 3.56 -9.19 -17.77
C ASN A 108 2.44 -8.58 -16.92
N LEU A 109 1.73 -9.46 -16.18
CA LEU A 109 0.83 -9.05 -15.11
C LEU A 109 1.65 -8.97 -13.81
N ASP A 110 1.80 -7.74 -13.30
CA ASP A 110 2.53 -7.41 -12.08
C ASP A 110 1.59 -7.34 -10.88
N HIS A 111 2.11 -7.72 -9.71
CA HIS A 111 1.54 -7.37 -8.42
C HIS A 111 2.15 -6.04 -7.97
N ILE A 112 1.34 -4.97 -7.93
CA ILE A 112 1.80 -3.61 -7.59
C ILE A 112 2.50 -3.62 -6.23
N ILE A 113 1.81 -4.10 -5.19
CA ILE A 113 2.40 -4.58 -3.94
C ILE A 113 2.83 -6.02 -4.20
N ALA A 114 4.12 -6.31 -4.05
CA ALA A 114 4.64 -7.63 -4.42
C ALA A 114 3.96 -8.74 -3.61
N ALA A 115 3.63 -9.87 -4.23
CA ALA A 115 3.07 -11.04 -3.53
C ALA A 115 3.93 -11.48 -2.34
N HIS A 116 5.27 -11.39 -2.46
CA HIS A 116 6.20 -11.65 -1.37
C HIS A 116 6.08 -10.64 -0.21
N GLU A 117 5.80 -9.37 -0.50
CA GLU A 117 5.57 -8.34 0.53
C GLU A 117 4.28 -8.65 1.28
N ILE A 118 3.18 -8.90 0.57
CA ILE A 118 1.88 -9.28 1.15
C ILE A 118 1.99 -10.56 1.98
N HIS A 119 2.68 -11.58 1.45
CA HIS A 119 2.88 -12.85 2.16
C HIS A 119 3.52 -12.65 3.54
N ASN A 120 4.48 -11.73 3.62
CA ASN A 120 5.25 -11.47 4.83
C ASN A 120 4.72 -10.28 5.64
N ASP A 121 3.55 -9.72 5.34
CA ASP A 121 2.98 -8.62 6.13
C ASP A 121 2.48 -9.13 7.50
N PRO A 122 3.06 -8.65 8.62
CA PRO A 122 2.59 -9.00 9.95
C PRO A 122 1.11 -8.67 10.20
N GLY A 123 0.65 -7.55 9.62
CA GLY A 123 -0.74 -7.12 9.72
C GLY A 123 -1.70 -8.11 9.07
N ARG A 124 -1.38 -8.57 7.86
CA ARG A 124 -2.13 -9.63 7.17
C ARG A 124 -2.21 -10.90 8.01
N ILE A 125 -1.07 -11.33 8.55
CA ILE A 125 -1.05 -12.53 9.41
C ILE A 125 -1.96 -12.30 10.60
N LEU A 126 -1.80 -11.23 11.36
CA LEU A 126 -2.62 -10.91 12.53
C LEU A 126 -4.12 -10.92 12.21
N ALA A 127 -4.51 -10.30 11.09
CA ALA A 127 -5.88 -10.25 10.56
C ALA A 127 -6.40 -11.61 10.04
N GLU A 128 -5.52 -12.58 9.84
CA GLU A 128 -5.84 -13.91 9.32
C GLU A 128 -6.36 -13.90 7.86
N CYS A 129 -6.01 -12.86 7.11
CA CYS A 129 -6.41 -12.73 5.71
C CYS A 129 -5.59 -13.64 4.79
N ASP A 130 -6.24 -14.22 3.79
CA ASP A 130 -5.57 -15.00 2.75
C ASP A 130 -4.65 -14.11 1.89
N GLY A 131 -3.41 -14.55 1.73
CA GLY A 131 -2.40 -13.79 1.01
C GLY A 131 -2.62 -13.79 -0.51
N ALA A 132 -3.07 -14.90 -1.08
CA ALA A 132 -3.29 -15.02 -2.51
C ALA A 132 -4.52 -14.21 -2.94
N ASP A 133 -5.59 -14.19 -2.16
CA ASP A 133 -6.77 -13.35 -2.39
C ASP A 133 -6.37 -11.87 -2.42
N LEU A 134 -5.66 -11.40 -1.39
CA LEU A 134 -5.24 -9.99 -1.30
C LEU A 134 -4.27 -9.58 -2.41
N ALA A 135 -3.30 -10.44 -2.74
CA ALA A 135 -2.35 -10.16 -3.80
C ALA A 135 -3.03 -10.11 -5.17
N ASN A 136 -4.06 -10.94 -5.39
CA ASN A 136 -4.77 -11.03 -6.66
C ASN A 136 -6.11 -10.25 -6.67
N ASP A 137 -6.31 -9.33 -5.73
CA ASP A 137 -7.35 -8.30 -5.87
C ASP A 137 -7.08 -7.47 -7.13
N SER A 138 -8.15 -7.13 -7.84
CA SER A 138 -8.09 -6.31 -9.05
C SER A 138 -7.36 -4.97 -8.85
N SER A 139 -7.37 -4.40 -7.64
CA SER A 139 -6.66 -3.16 -7.33
C SER A 139 -5.14 -3.33 -7.27
N ASN A 140 -4.64 -4.56 -7.10
CA ASN A 140 -3.22 -4.87 -6.98
C ASN A 140 -2.62 -5.51 -8.25
N LEU A 141 -3.45 -5.84 -9.23
CA LEU A 141 -3.02 -6.45 -10.50
C LEU A 141 -2.94 -5.42 -11.61
N THR A 142 -1.79 -5.33 -12.27
CA THR A 142 -1.60 -4.39 -13.39
C THR A 142 -0.71 -4.93 -14.50
N PHE A 143 -0.96 -4.53 -15.74
CA PHE A 143 -0.04 -4.81 -16.83
C PHE A 143 1.07 -3.77 -16.90
N THR A 144 2.29 -4.26 -17.09
CA THR A 144 3.47 -3.45 -17.43
C THR A 144 4.39 -4.22 -18.37
N ASN A 145 5.29 -3.53 -19.05
CA ASN A 145 6.25 -4.17 -19.91
C ASN A 145 7.16 -5.14 -19.11
N GLU A 146 7.57 -6.22 -19.79
CA GLU A 146 8.34 -7.31 -19.19
C GLU A 146 9.67 -6.81 -18.57
N SER A 147 10.25 -5.74 -19.12
CA SER A 147 11.52 -5.19 -18.66
C SER A 147 11.40 -4.51 -17.30
N LEU A 148 10.35 -3.70 -17.09
CA LEU A 148 10.02 -3.11 -15.79
C LEU A 148 9.63 -4.17 -14.77
N ASN A 149 8.71 -5.08 -15.12
CA ASN A 149 8.26 -6.16 -14.24
C ASN A 149 9.44 -7.01 -13.72
N LYS A 150 10.33 -7.45 -14.62
CA LYS A 150 11.51 -8.26 -14.23
C LYS A 150 12.54 -7.46 -13.43
N ALA A 151 12.58 -6.13 -13.57
CA ALA A 151 13.47 -5.27 -12.80
C ALA A 151 12.94 -5.00 -11.37
N LYS A 152 11.62 -4.88 -11.21
CA LYS A 152 10.96 -4.69 -9.91
C LYS A 152 11.24 -5.84 -8.95
N LYS A 153 11.00 -7.09 -9.38
CA LYS A 153 11.10 -8.29 -8.52
C LYS A 153 10.21 -8.12 -7.28
N ALA A 154 10.70 -8.47 -6.10
CA ALA A 154 10.02 -8.33 -4.81
C ALA A 154 10.26 -6.98 -4.11
N LYS A 155 10.79 -5.96 -4.81
CA LYS A 155 10.94 -4.63 -4.21
C LYS A 155 9.58 -3.97 -3.98
N THR A 156 9.50 -3.16 -2.93
CA THR A 156 8.43 -2.17 -2.78
C THR A 156 8.47 -1.18 -3.94
N MET A 157 7.35 -0.50 -4.21
CA MET A 157 7.31 0.49 -5.28
C MET A 157 8.33 1.61 -5.07
N ASP A 158 8.46 2.14 -3.85
CA ASP A 158 9.41 3.20 -3.53
C ASP A 158 10.86 2.77 -3.77
N ALA A 159 11.26 1.58 -3.30
CA ALA A 159 12.60 1.06 -3.53
C ALA A 159 12.87 0.83 -5.03
N PHE A 160 11.84 0.44 -5.79
CA PHE A 160 11.95 0.27 -7.23
C PHE A 160 12.08 1.60 -7.96
N VAL A 161 11.26 2.59 -7.64
CA VAL A 161 11.36 3.96 -8.19
C VAL A 161 12.72 4.56 -7.89
N GLN A 162 13.20 4.44 -6.65
CA GLN A 162 14.54 4.89 -6.28
C GLN A 162 15.62 4.22 -7.13
N THR A 163 15.54 2.89 -7.31
CA THR A 163 16.47 2.14 -8.18
C THR A 163 16.46 2.70 -9.62
N LEU A 164 15.29 3.01 -10.18
CA LEU A 164 15.18 3.57 -11.54
C LEU A 164 15.74 4.98 -11.62
N GLN A 165 15.50 5.82 -10.61
CA GLN A 165 16.04 7.18 -10.52
C GLN A 165 17.57 7.18 -10.47
N GLU A 166 18.16 6.33 -9.63
CA GLU A 166 19.62 6.16 -9.52
C GLU A 166 20.24 5.68 -10.85
N GLN A 167 19.52 4.82 -11.59
CA GLN A 167 19.98 4.28 -12.88
C GLN A 167 19.68 5.19 -14.07
N HIS A 168 18.95 6.29 -13.89
CA HIS A 168 18.38 7.08 -14.99
C HIS A 168 19.47 7.69 -15.89
N ALA A 169 20.50 8.30 -15.30
CA ALA A 169 21.58 8.95 -16.05
C ALA A 169 22.36 7.93 -16.92
N VAL A 170 22.75 6.80 -16.33
CA VAL A 170 23.48 5.73 -17.03
C VAL A 170 22.61 5.10 -18.12
N THR A 171 21.33 4.87 -17.83
CA THR A 171 20.36 4.32 -18.80
C THR A 171 20.21 5.24 -20.00
N THR A 172 20.07 6.54 -19.77
CA THR A 172 19.91 7.55 -20.83
C THR A 172 21.16 7.66 -21.70
N GLN A 173 22.34 7.64 -21.08
CA GLN A 173 23.61 7.68 -21.81
C GLN A 173 23.78 6.45 -22.71
N GLU A 174 23.44 5.26 -22.21
CA GLU A 174 23.54 4.03 -22.97
C GLU A 174 22.52 3.96 -24.12
N ILE A 175 21.30 4.46 -23.92
CA ILE A 175 20.31 4.63 -25.00
C ILE A 175 20.88 5.53 -26.09
N ALA A 176 21.45 6.69 -25.72
CA ALA A 176 22.04 7.61 -26.69
C ALA A 176 23.20 6.97 -27.47
N ARG A 177 24.08 6.21 -26.78
CA ARG A 177 25.19 5.48 -27.39
C ARG A 177 24.71 4.41 -28.38
N LEU A 178 23.69 3.64 -28.02
CA LEU A 178 23.11 2.62 -28.90
C LEU A 178 22.42 3.26 -30.11
N ARG A 179 21.63 4.32 -29.90
CA ARG A 179 20.95 5.04 -31.00
C ARG A 179 21.91 5.74 -31.97
N SER A 180 23.14 6.08 -31.54
CA SER A 180 24.14 6.68 -32.42
C SER A 180 24.89 5.66 -33.29
N GLN A 181 24.71 4.35 -33.05
CA GLN A 181 25.34 3.33 -33.89
C GLN A 181 24.62 3.23 -35.25
N PRO A 182 25.35 3.12 -36.36
CA PRO A 182 24.73 3.04 -37.69
C PRO A 182 23.94 1.74 -37.92
N THR A 183 24.33 0.66 -37.25
CA THR A 183 23.67 -0.65 -37.30
C THR A 183 23.77 -1.32 -35.93
N LEU A 184 22.68 -1.91 -35.45
CA LEU A 184 22.65 -2.67 -34.20
C LEU A 184 22.54 -4.17 -34.48
N SER A 185 23.30 -4.97 -33.73
CA SER A 185 23.05 -6.41 -33.67
C SER A 185 21.70 -6.72 -32.99
N GLU A 186 21.17 -7.93 -33.17
CA GLU A 186 19.92 -8.34 -32.52
C GLU A 186 19.99 -8.23 -30.98
N GLN A 187 21.16 -8.52 -30.41
CA GLN A 187 21.38 -8.40 -28.96
C GLN A 187 21.34 -6.94 -28.51
N GLU A 188 21.99 -6.05 -29.27
CA GLU A 188 21.97 -4.62 -28.98
C GLU A 188 20.58 -4.00 -29.18
N GLN A 189 19.81 -4.45 -30.17
CA GLN A 189 18.44 -4.02 -30.35
C GLN A 189 17.55 -4.44 -29.17
N LYS A 190 17.69 -5.69 -28.70
CA LYS A 190 16.98 -6.16 -27.49
C LYS A 190 17.38 -5.37 -26.25
N GLN A 191 18.66 -5.04 -26.12
CA GLN A 191 19.16 -4.22 -25.02
C GLN A 191 18.61 -2.79 -25.09
N LEU A 192 18.60 -2.17 -26.27
CA LEU A 192 18.02 -0.84 -26.49
C LEU A 192 16.55 -0.82 -26.08
N ASN A 193 15.74 -1.75 -26.59
CA ASN A 193 14.31 -1.83 -26.25
C ASN A 193 14.10 -1.99 -24.74
N LYS A 194 14.93 -2.80 -24.06
CA LYS A 194 14.87 -2.98 -22.60
C LYS A 194 15.20 -1.69 -21.85
N LEU A 195 16.21 -0.94 -22.29
CA LEU A 195 16.59 0.33 -21.66
C LEU A 195 15.54 1.41 -21.90
N GLU A 196 15.01 1.51 -23.12
CA GLU A 196 13.93 2.45 -23.46
C GLU A 196 12.67 2.18 -22.64
N ASN A 197 12.27 0.92 -22.49
CA ASN A 197 11.15 0.52 -21.62
C ASN A 197 11.36 0.93 -20.16
N LYS A 198 12.60 0.89 -19.67
CA LYS A 198 12.92 1.36 -18.30
C LYS A 198 12.91 2.88 -18.19
N ALA A 199 13.45 3.57 -19.21
CA ALA A 199 13.50 5.03 -19.26
C ALA A 199 12.12 5.66 -19.44
N ALA A 200 11.17 4.92 -20.01
CA ALA A 200 9.77 5.33 -20.18
C ALA A 200 8.93 5.23 -18.89
N ALA A 201 9.51 4.74 -17.77
CA ALA A 201 8.79 4.66 -16.51
C ALA A 201 8.38 6.06 -16.01
N ASP A 202 7.09 6.22 -15.72
CA ASP A 202 6.53 7.40 -15.09
C ASP A 202 6.42 7.16 -13.58
N PHE A 203 7.35 7.76 -12.84
CA PHE A 203 7.47 7.55 -11.40
C PHE A 203 6.25 8.02 -10.61
N GLU A 204 5.55 9.06 -11.07
CA GLU A 204 4.36 9.56 -10.39
C GLU A 204 3.18 8.61 -10.62
N ARG A 205 3.02 8.07 -11.84
CA ARG A 205 2.01 7.03 -12.10
C ARG A 205 2.28 5.76 -11.30
N MET A 206 3.53 5.35 -11.19
CA MET A 206 3.93 4.18 -10.40
C MET A 206 3.57 4.36 -8.92
N LYS A 207 3.88 5.52 -8.33
CA LYS A 207 3.53 5.84 -6.94
C LYS A 207 2.02 5.95 -6.73
N GLU A 208 1.30 6.57 -7.67
CA GLU A 208 -0.15 6.69 -7.56
C GLU A 208 -0.85 5.32 -7.67
N ALA A 209 -0.35 4.43 -8.53
CA ALA A 209 -0.82 3.05 -8.61
C ALA A 209 -0.58 2.29 -7.30
N ASP A 210 0.61 2.41 -6.71
CA ASP A 210 0.93 1.80 -5.41
C ASP A 210 0.06 2.36 -4.29
N LYS A 211 -0.08 3.68 -4.21
CA LYS A 211 -0.93 4.34 -3.21
C LYS A 211 -2.37 3.82 -3.24
N LYS A 212 -2.95 3.65 -4.44
CA LYS A 212 -4.30 3.10 -4.61
C LYS A 212 -4.38 1.64 -4.18
N ALA A 213 -3.45 0.81 -4.66
CA ALA A 213 -3.41 -0.61 -4.31
C ALA A 213 -3.25 -0.80 -2.80
N ARG A 214 -2.33 -0.05 -2.18
CA ARG A 214 -2.01 -0.10 -0.75
C ARG A 214 -3.13 0.44 0.12
N GLY A 215 -3.83 1.48 -0.33
CA GLY A 215 -5.04 1.98 0.34
C GLY A 215 -6.15 0.94 0.41
N LYS A 216 -6.44 0.25 -0.71
CA LYS A 216 -7.44 -0.83 -0.74
C LYS A 216 -7.01 -2.04 0.08
N TYR A 217 -5.73 -2.42 -0.02
CA TYR A 217 -5.14 -3.51 0.74
C TYR A 217 -5.23 -3.28 2.26
N ASN A 218 -4.77 -2.13 2.74
CA ASN A 218 -4.80 -1.77 4.16
C ASN A 218 -6.23 -1.71 4.69
N SER A 219 -7.13 -1.01 4.01
CA SER A 219 -8.55 -0.94 4.38
C SER A 219 -9.16 -2.34 4.53
N THR A 220 -8.85 -3.26 3.61
CA THR A 220 -9.39 -4.63 3.66
C THR A 220 -8.88 -5.39 4.89
N ILE A 221 -7.58 -5.29 5.20
CA ILE A 221 -6.99 -5.93 6.39
C ILE A 221 -7.53 -5.34 7.69
N ASN A 222 -7.62 -4.01 7.76
CA ASN A 222 -8.07 -3.29 8.95
C ASN A 222 -9.53 -3.61 9.24
N GLN A 223 -10.38 -3.55 8.20
CA GLN A 223 -11.79 -3.93 8.31
C GLN A 223 -11.93 -5.37 8.81
N GLU A 224 -11.20 -6.33 8.23
CA GLU A 224 -11.25 -7.74 8.64
C GLU A 224 -10.83 -7.89 10.11
N TYR A 225 -9.71 -7.30 10.52
CA TYR A 225 -9.19 -7.46 11.87
C TYR A 225 -10.04 -6.74 12.92
N TYR A 226 -10.26 -5.44 12.80
CA TYR A 226 -10.87 -4.64 13.86
C TYR A 226 -12.35 -4.90 14.06
N THR A 227 -13.03 -5.50 13.08
CA THR A 227 -14.42 -5.95 13.23
C THR A 227 -14.55 -7.44 13.53
N SER A 228 -13.43 -8.18 13.58
CA SER A 228 -13.44 -9.60 13.89
C SER A 228 -13.78 -9.89 15.35
N SER A 229 -14.31 -11.10 15.56
CA SER A 229 -14.43 -11.66 16.92
C SER A 229 -13.07 -11.88 17.59
N LYS A 230 -11.99 -12.04 16.82
CA LYS A 230 -10.62 -12.20 17.33
C LYS A 230 -10.18 -10.92 18.04
N PHE A 231 -10.31 -9.78 17.38
CA PHE A 231 -10.01 -8.49 18.01
C PHE A 231 -10.90 -8.25 19.23
N ALA A 232 -12.21 -8.48 19.12
CA ALA A 232 -13.13 -8.35 20.26
C ALA A 232 -12.76 -9.25 21.46
N LYS A 233 -12.25 -10.46 21.23
CA LYS A 233 -11.76 -11.36 22.29
C LYS A 233 -10.45 -10.88 22.90
N ASN A 234 -9.51 -10.38 22.09
CA ASN A 234 -8.25 -9.81 22.57
C ASN A 234 -8.53 -8.62 23.50
N VAL A 235 -9.43 -7.75 23.05
CA VAL A 235 -10.03 -6.64 23.79
C VAL A 235 -10.65 -7.10 25.14
N ALA A 236 -11.53 -8.11 25.11
CA ALA A 236 -12.19 -8.61 26.31
C ALA A 236 -11.19 -9.23 27.30
N THR A 237 -10.22 -9.98 26.80
CA THR A 237 -9.18 -10.65 27.60
C THR A 237 -8.25 -9.64 28.26
N ALA A 238 -7.80 -8.63 27.52
CA ALA A 238 -7.02 -7.52 28.08
C ALA A 238 -7.78 -6.79 29.19
N THR A 239 -9.10 -6.58 29.00
CA THR A 239 -9.96 -5.95 30.02
C THR A 239 -10.10 -6.80 31.29
N MET A 240 -10.20 -8.12 31.15
CA MET A 240 -10.31 -9.02 32.31
C MET A 240 -8.98 -9.15 33.07
N ASN A 241 -7.85 -9.18 32.37
CA ASN A 241 -6.52 -9.28 32.98
C ASN A 241 -6.11 -7.97 33.67
N ASN A 242 -6.60 -6.82 33.18
CA ASN A 242 -6.29 -5.49 33.71
C ASN A 242 -7.46 -4.88 34.48
N ALA A 243 -7.84 -5.52 35.59
CA ALA A 243 -9.03 -5.28 36.42
C ALA A 243 -9.31 -3.84 36.97
N PHE A 244 -8.69 -2.79 36.43
CA PHE A 244 -8.99 -1.39 36.73
C PHE A 244 -9.12 -0.54 35.47
N ARG A 245 -10.27 0.15 35.35
CA ARG A 245 -10.73 1.34 34.56
C ARG A 245 -9.87 2.02 33.45
N MET A 246 -8.58 1.75 33.30
CA MET A 246 -7.70 2.33 32.27
C MET A 246 -7.64 1.48 30.98
N GLY A 247 -7.69 0.14 31.08
CA GLY A 247 -7.56 -0.74 29.90
C GLY A 247 -8.66 -0.60 28.86
N THR A 248 -9.94 -0.52 29.28
CA THR A 248 -11.08 -0.34 28.34
C THR A 248 -11.09 1.04 27.69
N ARG A 249 -10.64 2.07 28.40
CA ARG A 249 -10.50 3.42 27.85
C ARG A 249 -9.39 3.42 26.81
N GLN A 250 -8.20 2.95 27.13
CA GLN A 250 -7.07 2.91 26.19
C GLN A 250 -7.42 2.15 24.92
N MET A 251 -8.09 1.02 25.06
CA MET A 251 -8.56 0.22 23.93
C MET A 251 -9.53 0.97 22.99
N LEU A 252 -10.59 1.60 23.52
CA LEU A 252 -11.48 2.43 22.69
C LEU A 252 -10.70 3.57 22.03
N GLY A 253 -9.75 4.14 22.75
CA GLY A 253 -8.85 5.13 22.20
C GLY A 253 -7.99 4.59 21.06
N LEU A 254 -7.48 3.36 21.14
CA LEU A 254 -6.62 2.74 20.13
C LEU A 254 -7.39 2.51 18.83
N VAL A 255 -8.61 1.96 18.92
CA VAL A 255 -9.50 1.83 17.76
C VAL A 255 -9.79 3.19 17.13
N LEU A 256 -10.10 4.20 17.95
CA LEU A 256 -10.35 5.56 17.47
C LEU A 256 -9.08 6.23 16.91
N ALA A 257 -7.91 5.93 17.46
CA ALA A 257 -6.62 6.44 17.00
C ALA A 257 -6.25 5.88 15.64
N GLU A 258 -6.42 4.57 15.44
CA GLU A 258 -6.17 3.93 14.15
C GLU A 258 -7.17 4.39 13.09
N THR A 259 -8.46 4.46 13.47
CA THR A 259 -9.47 5.07 12.60
C THR A 259 -9.10 6.50 12.21
N TRP A 260 -8.59 7.29 13.18
CA TRP A 260 -8.14 8.65 12.95
C TRP A 260 -6.91 8.74 12.05
N PHE A 261 -5.90 7.90 12.25
CA PHE A 261 -4.67 7.93 11.46
C PHE A 261 -4.94 7.58 10.00
N GLU A 262 -5.76 6.56 9.73
CA GLU A 262 -6.15 6.19 8.38
C GLU A 262 -7.08 7.22 7.72
N PHE A 263 -8.00 7.82 8.49
CA PHE A 263 -8.83 8.91 8.01
C PHE A 263 -7.99 10.16 7.68
N ARG A 264 -7.02 10.50 8.53
CA ARG A 264 -6.14 11.68 8.36
C ARG A 264 -5.39 11.63 7.03
N GLU A 265 -4.90 10.45 6.62
CA GLU A 265 -4.20 10.30 5.34
C GLU A 265 -5.06 10.71 4.12
N ARG A 266 -6.38 10.69 4.27
CA ARG A 266 -7.36 11.06 3.22
C ARG A 266 -7.74 12.54 3.25
N ILE A 267 -7.55 13.23 4.38
CA ILE A 267 -7.91 14.64 4.56
C ILE A 267 -7.25 15.56 3.50
N PRO A 268 -5.94 15.45 3.16
CA PRO A 268 -5.33 16.33 2.16
C PRO A 268 -5.99 16.22 0.79
N VAL A 269 -6.37 15.00 0.39
CA VAL A 269 -7.01 14.74 -0.91
C VAL A 269 -8.42 15.33 -0.94
N MET A 270 -9.21 15.11 0.13
CA MET A 270 -10.53 15.73 0.27
C MET A 270 -10.44 17.26 0.30
N PHE A 271 -9.47 17.80 1.03
CA PHE A 271 -9.28 19.24 1.14
C PHE A 271 -8.94 19.86 -0.23
N GLU A 272 -8.03 19.26 -1.00
CA GLU A 272 -7.72 19.75 -2.35
C GLU A 272 -8.93 19.65 -3.30
N LYS A 273 -9.73 18.58 -3.21
CA LYS A 273 -10.98 18.42 -4.00
C LYS A 273 -11.95 19.57 -3.73
N HIS A 274 -12.12 19.96 -2.47
CA HIS A 274 -13.08 20.98 -2.04
C HIS A 274 -12.50 22.40 -1.95
N ARG A 275 -11.18 22.56 -2.15
CA ARG A 275 -10.46 23.83 -1.96
C ARG A 275 -10.99 24.99 -2.81
N ARG A 276 -11.46 24.70 -4.02
CA ARG A 276 -11.84 25.72 -5.02
C ARG A 276 -13.35 25.97 -5.08
N SER A 277 -14.17 24.98 -4.75
CA SER A 277 -15.63 25.08 -4.74
C SER A 277 -16.17 24.22 -3.63
N PHE A 278 -16.28 24.80 -2.44
CA PHE A 278 -16.75 24.08 -1.27
C PHE A 278 -18.27 23.89 -1.34
N ASP A 279 -18.71 22.63 -1.29
CA ASP A 279 -20.09 22.27 -1.02
C ASP A 279 -20.14 21.38 0.24
N ALA A 280 -21.03 21.72 1.17
CA ALA A 280 -21.09 21.03 2.46
C ALA A 280 -21.67 19.61 2.32
N GLY A 281 -22.61 19.38 1.40
CA GLY A 281 -23.19 18.06 1.16
C GLY A 281 -22.16 17.11 0.57
N ASP A 282 -21.49 17.55 -0.50
CA ASP A 282 -20.45 16.76 -1.18
C ASP A 282 -19.26 16.52 -0.26
N PHE A 283 -18.84 17.50 0.55
CA PHE A 283 -17.78 17.33 1.52
C PHE A 283 -18.12 16.31 2.60
N LEU A 284 -19.35 16.36 3.15
CA LEU A 284 -19.79 15.39 4.16
C LEU A 284 -19.96 13.99 3.57
N GLN A 285 -20.37 13.87 2.30
CA GLN A 285 -20.42 12.59 1.62
C GLN A 285 -19.01 12.01 1.41
N ASP A 286 -18.06 12.81 0.92
CA ASP A 286 -16.67 12.38 0.76
C ASP A 286 -16.04 12.00 2.11
N ALA A 287 -16.35 12.75 3.18
CA ALA A 287 -15.90 12.42 4.53
C ALA A 287 -16.48 11.08 5.00
N ALA A 288 -17.77 10.84 4.76
CA ALA A 288 -18.42 9.58 5.12
C ALA A 288 -17.89 8.40 4.29
N GLU A 289 -17.60 8.59 3.00
CA GLU A 289 -16.98 7.59 2.14
C GLU A 289 -15.54 7.30 2.58
N ALA A 290 -14.77 8.35 2.92
CA ALA A 290 -13.44 8.20 3.49
C ALA A 290 -13.47 7.41 4.80
N LEU A 291 -14.43 7.69 5.69
CA LEU A 291 -14.57 7.02 6.98
C LEU A 291 -15.08 5.57 6.86
N ARG A 292 -15.87 5.25 5.84
CA ARG A 292 -16.29 3.87 5.52
C ARG A 292 -15.19 3.03 4.88
N ALA A 293 -14.19 3.69 4.32
CA ALA A 293 -13.06 3.06 3.67
C ALA A 293 -11.84 2.95 4.60
N VAL A 294 -12.00 3.40 5.85
CA VAL A 294 -11.15 3.05 7.00
C VAL A 294 -11.79 1.83 7.65
#